data_AF-A0A944BGZ3-F1
#
_entry.id   AF-A0A944BGZ3-F1
#
_cell.length_a   1.000
_cell.length_b   1.000
_cell.length_c   1.000
_cell.angle_alpha   90.00
_cell.angle_beta   90.00
_cell.angle_gamma   90.00
#
_symmetry.space_group_name_H-M   'P 1'
#
loop_
_entity.id
_entity.type
_entity.pdbx_description
1 polymer ?
#
loop_
_entity_poly.entity_id
_entity_poly.type
_entity_poly.pdbx_seq_one_letter_code
_entity_poly.pdbx_strand_id
1 'polypeptide(L)'
;MKRNKNRFGKYIFTIACELTQIRRERSVSNRKLPEHIKKEALKLLVEKDWSPEQISGYLQVHKHICISHESIYRLIREDKTGELRKHTRHGMKYRRHIKIRKKGKGSKIPNRISIHDRPP
;
A
#
# COMPACT_ATOMS: atom_id res chain seq x y z
N MET A 1 6.13 -26.97 -12.31
CA MET A 1 4.81 -26.32 -12.43
C MET A 1 4.11 -26.83 -13.70
N LYS A 2 3.09 -27.69 -13.58
CA LYS A 2 2.42 -28.34 -14.73
C LYS A 2 1.16 -27.57 -15.14
N ARG A 3 1.30 -26.43 -15.84
CA ARG A 3 0.17 -25.64 -16.34
C ARG A 3 -0.50 -26.34 -17.53
N ASN A 4 -1.79 -26.07 -17.77
CA ASN A 4 -2.58 -26.52 -18.92
C ASN A 4 -2.71 -28.06 -19.09
N LYS A 5 -2.65 -28.83 -18.00
CA LYS A 5 -2.86 -30.28 -18.01
C LYS A 5 -4.17 -30.62 -17.33
N ASN A 6 -4.84 -31.64 -17.83
CA ASN A 6 -6.01 -32.21 -17.18
C ASN A 6 -5.61 -32.97 -15.90
N ARG A 7 -6.58 -33.48 -15.14
CA ARG A 7 -6.37 -34.28 -13.92
C ARG A 7 -5.46 -35.51 -14.11
N PHE A 8 -5.33 -36.01 -15.34
CA PHE A 8 -4.48 -37.14 -15.72
C PHE A 8 -3.08 -36.72 -16.23
N GLY A 9 -2.76 -35.43 -16.22
CA GLY A 9 -1.47 -34.92 -16.68
C GLY A 9 -1.30 -34.82 -18.20
N LYS A 10 -2.35 -35.07 -18.99
CA LYS A 10 -2.36 -34.92 -20.45
C LYS A 10 -2.79 -33.50 -20.86
N TYR A 11 -2.27 -33.03 -22.00
CA TYR A 11 -2.71 -31.78 -22.60
C TYR A 11 -3.94 -32.03 -23.49
N ILE A 12 -5.00 -31.24 -23.30
CA ILE A 12 -6.20 -31.24 -24.13
C ILE A 12 -6.54 -29.77 -24.39
N PHE A 13 -6.66 -29.38 -25.66
CA PHE A 13 -6.79 -27.97 -26.06
C PHE A 13 -8.02 -27.29 -25.44
N THR A 14 -9.18 -27.95 -25.46
CA THR A 14 -10.43 -27.41 -24.89
C THR A 14 -10.30 -27.11 -23.39
N ILE A 15 -9.81 -28.08 -22.61
CA ILE A 15 -9.55 -27.93 -21.17
C ILE A 15 -8.49 -26.86 -20.92
N ALA A 16 -7.44 -26.80 -21.73
CA ALA A 16 -6.41 -25.78 -21.61
C ALA A 16 -7.01 -24.37 -21.80
N CYS A 17 -7.84 -24.17 -22.82
CA CYS A 17 -8.57 -22.91 -23.07
C CYS A 17 -9.47 -22.53 -21.88
N GLU A 18 -10.31 -23.44 -21.41
CA GLU A 18 -11.20 -23.20 -20.27
C GLU A 18 -10.40 -22.80 -19.02
N LEU A 19 -9.33 -23.54 -18.69
CA LEU A 19 -8.45 -23.20 -17.58
C LEU A 19 -7.79 -21.83 -17.75
N THR A 20 -7.49 -21.39 -18.99
CA THR A 20 -6.94 -20.04 -19.24
C THR A 20 -7.98 -18.96 -19.02
N GLN A 21 -9.23 -19.18 -19.43
CA GLN A 21 -10.35 -18.25 -19.22
C GLN A 21 -10.63 -18.10 -17.73
N ILE A 22 -10.75 -19.20 -16.98
CA ILE A 22 -10.93 -19.18 -15.52
C ILE A 22 -9.80 -18.39 -14.84
N ARG A 23 -8.56 -18.59 -15.27
CA ARG A 23 -7.41 -17.81 -14.74
C ARG A 23 -7.52 -16.33 -15.08
N ARG A 24 -7.95 -15.99 -16.29
CA ARG A 24 -8.14 -14.61 -16.74
C ARG A 24 -9.24 -13.92 -15.93
N GLU A 25 -10.34 -14.60 -15.67
CA GLU A 25 -11.46 -14.11 -14.85
C GLU A 25 -11.05 -13.90 -13.39
N ARG A 26 -10.30 -14.85 -12.82
CA ARG A 26 -9.76 -14.75 -11.46
C ARG A 26 -8.62 -13.75 -11.34
N SER A 27 -7.97 -13.41 -12.45
CA SER A 27 -6.87 -12.46 -12.44
C SER A 27 -7.42 -11.08 -12.13
N VAL A 28 -6.99 -10.53 -11.01
CA VAL A 28 -7.29 -9.14 -10.67
C VAL A 28 -6.53 -8.24 -11.65
N SER A 29 -7.27 -7.45 -12.42
CA SER A 29 -6.69 -6.41 -13.26
C SER A 29 -6.50 -5.13 -12.45
N ASN A 30 -5.48 -4.34 -12.75
CA ASN A 30 -5.27 -2.99 -12.20
C ASN A 30 -6.36 -2.04 -12.75
N ARG A 31 -7.58 -2.20 -12.26
CA ARG A 31 -8.71 -1.35 -12.63
C ARG A 31 -8.45 0.05 -12.09
N LYS A 32 -8.43 1.04 -12.98
CA LYS A 32 -8.38 2.44 -12.59
C LYS A 32 -9.65 2.77 -11.80
N LEU A 33 -9.49 3.48 -10.70
CA LEU A 33 -10.63 4.01 -9.95
C LEU A 33 -11.35 5.02 -10.85
N PRO A 34 -12.67 4.86 -11.10
CA PRO A 34 -13.39 5.76 -11.98
C PRO A 34 -13.50 7.16 -11.37
N GLU A 35 -13.56 8.17 -12.25
CA GLU A 35 -13.38 9.56 -11.86
C GLU A 35 -14.51 10.09 -10.97
N HIS A 36 -15.75 9.61 -11.17
CA HIS A 36 -16.88 10.01 -10.34
C HIS A 36 -16.71 9.57 -8.87
N ILE A 37 -16.16 8.38 -8.63
CA ILE A 37 -15.90 7.87 -7.27
C ILE A 37 -14.81 8.69 -6.58
N LYS A 38 -13.78 9.10 -7.33
CA LYS A 38 -12.74 9.99 -6.78
C LYS A 38 -13.33 11.32 -6.35
N LYS A 39 -14.09 11.97 -7.24
CA LYS A 39 -14.73 13.26 -6.96
C LYS A 39 -15.62 13.17 -5.74
N GLU A 40 -16.38 12.09 -5.62
CA GLU A 40 -17.25 11.88 -4.48
C GLU A 40 -16.46 11.68 -3.17
N ALA A 41 -15.43 10.83 -3.18
CA ALA A 41 -14.59 10.62 -2.00
C ALA A 41 -13.92 11.93 -1.54
N LEU A 42 -13.43 12.74 -2.48
CA LEU A 42 -12.84 14.05 -2.19
C LEU A 42 -13.88 15.06 -1.69
N LYS A 43 -15.10 15.01 -2.22
CA LYS A 43 -16.21 15.85 -1.72
C LYS A 43 -16.53 15.54 -0.26
N LEU A 44 -16.65 14.26 0.10
CA LEU A 44 -16.88 13.84 1.48
C LEU A 44 -15.72 14.21 2.40
N LEU A 45 -14.48 14.15 1.91
CA LEU A 45 -13.30 14.57 2.64
C LEU A 45 -13.36 16.07 2.99
N VAL A 46 -13.69 16.93 2.03
CA VAL A 46 -13.66 18.40 2.19
C VAL A 46 -14.90 18.94 2.89
N GLU A 47 -16.10 18.44 2.56
CA GLU A 47 -17.35 18.98 3.10
C GLU A 47 -17.69 18.48 4.51
N LYS A 48 -17.22 17.27 4.86
CA LYS A 48 -17.59 16.60 6.11
C LYS A 48 -16.39 16.32 7.03
N ASP A 49 -15.17 16.61 6.59
CA ASP A 49 -13.93 16.28 7.31
C ASP A 49 -13.84 14.80 7.73
N TRP A 50 -14.39 13.91 6.90
CA TRP A 50 -14.39 12.49 7.19
C TRP A 50 -13.01 11.87 6.96
N SER A 51 -12.65 10.90 7.81
CA SER A 51 -11.42 10.14 7.60
C SER A 51 -11.53 9.25 6.35
N PRO A 52 -10.41 8.92 5.68
CA PRO A 52 -10.42 7.96 4.56
C PRO A 52 -11.07 6.60 4.88
N GLU A 53 -10.99 6.14 6.14
CA GLU A 53 -11.67 4.93 6.59
C GLU A 53 -13.19 5.12 6.67
N GLN A 54 -13.66 6.26 7.18
CA GLN A 54 -15.09 6.59 7.24
C GLN A 54 -15.68 6.71 5.83
N ILE A 55 -14.97 7.37 4.91
CA ILE A 55 -15.39 7.50 3.52
C ILE A 55 -15.48 6.12 2.84
N SER A 56 -14.47 5.27 3.04
CA SER A 56 -14.44 3.90 2.51
C SER A 56 -15.65 3.08 3.02
N GLY A 57 -15.91 3.10 4.32
CA GLY A 57 -17.04 2.40 4.92
C GLY A 57 -18.39 2.95 4.48
N TYR A 58 -18.54 4.28 4.42
CA TYR A 58 -19.77 4.92 3.97
C TYR A 58 -20.11 4.56 2.51
N LEU A 59 -19.13 4.63 1.61
CA LEU A 59 -19.33 4.29 0.20
C LEU A 59 -19.69 2.81 0.01
N GLN A 60 -19.12 1.94 0.85
CA GLN A 60 -19.46 0.52 0.83
C GLN A 60 -20.90 0.26 1.27
N VAL A 61 -21.35 0.89 2.36
CA VAL A 61 -22.67 0.65 2.95
C VAL A 61 -23.79 1.31 2.13
N HIS A 62 -23.63 2.57 1.72
CA HIS A 62 -24.71 3.34 1.09
C HIS A 62 -24.72 3.29 -0.43
N LYS A 63 -23.58 3.03 -1.06
CA LYS A 63 -23.45 3.05 -2.53
C LYS A 63 -22.97 1.74 -3.13
N HIS A 64 -22.71 0.73 -2.31
CA HIS A 64 -22.14 -0.56 -2.73
C HIS A 64 -20.82 -0.40 -3.51
N ILE A 65 -20.07 0.66 -3.22
CA ILE A 65 -18.79 0.96 -3.85
C ILE A 65 -17.66 0.54 -2.92
N CYS A 66 -16.89 -0.46 -3.34
CA CYS A 66 -15.69 -0.89 -2.61
C CYS A 66 -14.48 -0.06 -3.05
N ILE A 67 -14.10 0.92 -2.24
CA ILE A 67 -12.84 1.67 -2.38
C ILE A 67 -11.97 1.45 -1.15
N SER A 68 -10.70 1.11 -1.33
CA SER A 68 -9.74 1.04 -0.22
C SER A 68 -9.41 2.45 0.30
N HIS A 69 -9.37 2.61 1.61
CA HIS A 69 -8.91 3.85 2.26
C HIS A 69 -7.48 4.23 1.82
N GLU A 70 -6.61 3.28 1.47
CA GLU A 70 -5.29 3.58 0.89
C GLU A 70 -5.39 4.26 -0.48
N SER A 71 -6.40 3.92 -1.29
CA SER A 71 -6.61 4.61 -2.57
C SER A 71 -6.99 6.06 -2.35
N ILE A 72 -7.79 6.36 -1.33
CA ILE A 72 -8.12 7.72 -0.93
C ILE A 72 -6.86 8.44 -0.43
N TYR A 73 -6.05 7.79 0.42
CA TYR A 73 -4.77 8.35 0.84
C TYR A 73 -3.82 8.63 -0.33
N ARG A 74 -3.82 7.80 -1.37
CA ARG A 74 -3.05 8.06 -2.59
C ARG A 74 -3.54 9.32 -3.30
N LEU A 75 -4.85 9.53 -3.44
CA LEU A 75 -5.40 10.75 -4.01
C LEU A 75 -4.98 12.00 -3.21
N ILE A 76 -5.03 11.93 -1.88
CA ILE A 76 -4.59 13.03 -1.00
C ILE A 76 -3.10 13.32 -1.18
N ARG A 77 -2.26 12.30 -1.40
CA ARG A 77 -0.83 12.46 -1.67
C ARG A 77 -0.51 12.98 -3.07
N GLU A 78 -1.36 12.69 -4.05
CA GLU A 78 -1.23 13.17 -5.42
C GLU A 78 -1.57 14.67 -5.56
N ASP A 79 -2.37 15.22 -4.62
CA ASP A 79 -2.66 16.65 -4.56
C ASP A 79 -1.41 17.47 -4.20
N LYS A 80 -0.98 18.30 -5.16
CA LYS A 80 0.18 19.19 -5.04
C LYS A 80 -0.13 20.47 -4.26
N THR A 81 -1.39 20.88 -4.19
CA THR A 81 -1.79 22.10 -3.48
C THR A 81 -1.66 21.91 -1.97
N GLY A 82 -1.87 20.68 -1.50
CA GLY A 82 -1.82 20.33 -0.09
C GLY A 82 -3.08 20.71 0.67
N GLU A 83 -4.12 21.18 0.00
CA GLU A 83 -5.43 21.50 0.59
C GLU A 83 -6.06 20.24 1.18
N LEU A 84 -6.09 19.14 0.42
CA LEU A 84 -6.74 17.89 0.85
C LEU A 84 -6.12 17.31 2.12
N ARG A 85 -4.82 17.50 2.30
CA ARG A 85 -4.09 17.00 3.46
C ARG A 85 -4.55 17.68 4.75
N LYS A 86 -5.01 18.95 4.70
CA LYS A 86 -5.47 19.72 5.88
C LYS A 86 -6.72 19.09 6.52
N HIS A 87 -7.58 18.48 5.71
CA HIS A 87 -8.80 17.78 6.15
C HIS A 87 -8.52 16.43 6.83
N THR A 88 -7.27 15.95 6.81
CA THR A 88 -6.90 14.74 7.57
C THR A 88 -6.53 15.10 9.01
N ARG A 89 -6.98 14.31 9.99
CA ARG A 89 -6.76 14.56 11.44
C ARG A 89 -5.33 14.94 11.84
N HIS A 90 -4.34 14.27 11.27
CA HIS A 90 -2.92 14.53 11.57
C HIS A 90 -2.22 15.36 10.50
N GLY A 91 -2.97 15.87 9.53
CA GLY A 91 -2.44 16.58 8.39
C GLY A 91 -1.35 15.78 7.69
N MET A 92 -1.48 14.45 7.58
CA MET A 92 -0.45 13.45 7.21
C MET A 92 0.99 13.76 7.67
N LYS A 93 1.17 14.42 8.82
CA LYS A 93 2.47 14.75 9.39
C LYS A 93 3.00 13.51 10.12
N TYR A 94 3.83 12.74 9.44
CA TYR A 94 4.55 11.66 10.08
C TYR A 94 5.85 12.21 10.68
N ARG A 95 5.98 12.15 12.02
CA ARG A 95 7.30 12.30 12.66
C ARG A 95 8.11 11.08 12.23
N ARG A 96 8.89 11.20 11.15
CA ARG A 96 9.83 10.14 10.79
C ARG A 96 10.79 10.00 11.96
N HIS A 97 10.74 8.85 12.64
CA HIS A 97 11.92 8.36 13.34
C HIS A 97 12.95 8.04 12.25
N ILE A 98 13.65 9.08 11.76
CA ILE A 98 14.84 8.86 10.97
C ILE A 98 15.75 8.05 11.90
N LYS A 99 15.93 6.76 11.60
CA LYS A 99 17.03 5.98 12.16
C LYS A 99 18.30 6.61 11.59
N ILE A 100 18.73 7.72 12.19
CA ILE A 100 20.04 8.30 11.94
C ILE A 100 21.00 7.18 12.34
N ARG A 101 21.63 6.55 11.36
CA ARG A 101 22.68 5.57 11.61
C ARG A 101 23.77 6.36 12.32
N LYS A 102 23.86 6.22 13.65
CA LYS A 102 24.95 6.84 14.42
C LYS A 102 26.24 6.34 13.78
N LYS A 103 27.04 7.24 13.18
CA LYS A 103 28.41 6.91 12.77
C LYS A 103 29.07 6.33 14.03
N GLY A 104 29.50 5.08 13.98
CA GLY A 104 30.15 4.42 15.12
C GLY A 104 31.38 5.23 15.49
N LYS A 105 31.32 6.02 16.57
CA LYS A 105 32.48 6.71 17.11
C LYS A 105 33.24 5.73 17.99
N GLY A 106 34.36 5.20 17.50
CA GLY A 106 35.41 4.55 18.30
C GLY A 106 34.96 3.42 19.24
N SER A 107 35.92 2.85 19.98
CA SER A 107 35.58 1.93 21.07
C SER A 107 34.77 2.67 22.14
N LYS A 108 33.66 2.07 22.59
CA LYS A 108 32.81 2.60 23.68
C LYS A 108 33.53 2.70 25.04
N ILE A 109 34.74 2.16 25.12
CA ILE A 109 35.56 2.09 26.34
C ILE A 109 36.68 3.13 26.19
N PRO A 110 36.70 4.18 27.03
CA PRO A 110 37.84 5.08 27.14
C PRO A 110 39.10 4.27 27.50
N ASN A 111 40.23 4.55 26.85
CA ASN A 111 41.53 3.90 27.09
C ASN A 111 41.54 2.38 26.84
N ARG A 112 40.79 1.90 25.84
CA ARG A 112 40.86 0.48 25.44
C ARG A 112 42.24 0.15 24.87
N ILE A 113 42.99 -0.66 25.61
CA ILE A 113 44.26 -1.25 25.16
C ILE A 113 43.96 -2.42 24.20
N SER A 114 44.65 -2.50 23.05
CA SER A 114 44.52 -3.61 22.12
C SER A 114 44.94 -4.92 22.77
N ILE A 115 44.41 -6.06 22.32
CA ILE A 115 44.90 -7.36 22.81
C ILE A 115 46.39 -7.57 22.51
N HIS A 116 46.89 -6.90 21.45
CA HIS A 116 48.29 -6.97 21.01
C HIS A 116 49.25 -6.14 21.88
N ASP A 117 48.72 -5.18 22.65
CA ASP A 117 49.51 -4.27 23.49
C ASP A 117 49.51 -4.69 24.97
N ARG A 118 48.97 -5.88 25.28
CA ARG A 118 48.98 -6.44 26.65
C ARG A 118 50.34 -7.09 26.89
N PRO A 119 51.00 -6.83 28.04
CA PRO A 119 52.23 -7.54 28.40
C PRO A 119 51.95 -9.05 28.54
N PRO A 120 52.95 -9.90 28.27
CA PRO A 120 52.85 -11.36 28.41
C PRO A 120 52.64 -11.81 29.86
#